data_AF-A0A924A3I6-F1
#
_entry.id   AF-A0A924A3I6-F1
#
_cell.length_a   1.000
_cell.length_b   1.000
_cell.length_c   1.000
_cell.angle_alpha   90.00
_cell.angle_beta   90.00
_cell.angle_gamma   90.00
#
_symmetry.space_group_name_H-M   'P 1'
#
loop_
_entity.id
_entity.type
_entity.pdbx_description
1 polymer ?
#
loop_
_entity_poly.entity_id
_entity_poly.type
_entity_poly.pdbx_seq_one_letter_code
_entity_poly.pdbx_strand_id
1 'polypeptide(L)' 'MMHDPNKVYIFDTTLRDGEQVPGCKLNANEKLNLALQLEILG' A
#
# COMPACT_ATOMS: atom_id res chain seq x y z
N MET A 1 10.87 -20.13 -0.06
CA MET A 1 11.11 -19.04 -1.02
C MET A 1 12.60 -18.80 -1.07
N MET A 2 13.23 -18.88 -2.25
CA MET A 2 14.65 -18.53 -2.37
C MET A 2 14.78 -17.01 -2.24
N HIS A 3 15.43 -16.57 -1.18
CA HIS A 3 15.74 -15.17 -0.96
C HIS A 3 16.90 -14.79 -1.88
N ASP A 4 16.62 -14.02 -2.93
CA ASP A 4 17.65 -13.41 -3.75
C ASP A 4 18.27 -12.25 -2.95
N PRO A 5 19.54 -12.34 -2.53
CA PRO A 5 20.18 -11.31 -1.71
C PRO A 5 20.32 -9.95 -2.40
N ASN A 6 20.13 -9.89 -3.73
CA ASN A 6 20.17 -8.65 -4.50
C ASN A 6 18.78 -8.03 -4.72
N LYS A 7 17.69 -8.68 -4.25
CA LYS A 7 16.32 -8.21 -4.45
C LYS A 7 15.72 -7.71 -3.14
N VAL A 8 15.33 -6.43 -3.14
CA VAL A 8 14.56 -5.82 -2.04
C VAL A 8 13.08 -5.96 -2.34
N TYR A 9 12.32 -6.42 -1.36
CA TYR A 9 10.85 -6.49 -1.43
C TYR A 9 10.26 -5.33 -0.65
N ILE A 10 9.38 -4.58 -1.29
CA ILE A 10 8.64 -3.50 -0.66
C ILE A 10 7.24 -4.03 -0.37
N PHE A 11 6.86 -4.03 0.91
CA PHE A 11 5.51 -4.35 1.34
C PHE A 11 4.80 -3.04 1.64
N ASP A 12 3.89 -2.63 0.75
CA ASP A 12 3.08 -1.44 0.96
C ASP A 12 2.02 -1.69 2.05
N THR A 13 2.01 -0.85 3.08
CA THR A 13 1.00 -0.88 4.16
C THR A 13 0.12 0.36 4.18
N THR A 14 0.14 1.15 3.11
CA THR A 14 -0.52 2.47 3.03
C THR A 14 -2.01 2.39 3.32
N LEU A 15 -2.73 1.42 2.73
CA LEU A 15 -4.17 1.23 2.94
C LEU A 15 -4.54 0.66 4.31
N ARG A 16 -3.57 0.20 5.12
CA ARG A 16 -3.82 -0.32 6.47
C ARG A 16 -3.34 0.65 7.53
N ASP A 17 -2.05 0.94 7.55
CA ASP A 17 -1.41 1.73 8.60
C ASP A 17 -1.61 3.22 8.34
N GLY A 18 -1.53 3.65 7.09
CA GLY A 18 -1.76 5.04 6.70
C GLY A 18 -3.17 5.52 7.04
N GLU A 19 -4.21 4.74 6.69
CA GLU A 19 -5.60 5.13 7.00
C GLU A 19 -5.94 5.10 8.50
N GLN A 20 -5.12 4.42 9.31
CA GLN A 20 -5.33 4.34 10.75
C GLN A 20 -4.89 5.61 11.48
N VAL A 21 -4.10 6.47 10.83
CA VAL A 21 -3.68 7.77 11.37
C VAL A 21 -4.90 8.70 11.54
N PRO A 22 -5.04 9.40 12.68
CA PRO A 22 -6.09 10.39 12.88
C PRO A 22 -6.11 11.44 11.79
N GLY A 23 -7.28 11.68 11.18
CA GLY A 23 -7.43 12.64 10.08
C GLY A 23 -7.11 12.10 8.69
N CYS A 24 -6.61 10.87 8.56
CA CYS A 24 -6.28 10.23 7.28
C CYS A 24 -7.27 9.13 6.87
N LYS A 25 -8.51 9.17 7.39
CA LYS A 25 -9.53 8.16 7.10
C LYS A 25 -10.01 8.30 5.67
N LEU A 26 -9.95 7.20 4.92
CA LEU A 26 -10.45 7.09 3.56
C LEU A 26 -11.80 6.38 3.55
N ASN A 27 -12.73 6.86 2.73
CA ASN A 27 -13.94 6.13 2.41
C ASN A 27 -13.67 4.99 1.40
N ALA A 28 -14.65 4.11 1.18
CA ALA A 28 -14.47 2.94 0.32
C ALA A 28 -14.02 3.28 -1.12
N ASN A 29 -14.52 4.37 -1.71
CA ASN A 29 -14.16 4.78 -3.07
C ASN A 29 -12.74 5.36 -3.11
N GLU A 30 -12.36 6.14 -2.10
CA GLU A 30 -10.99 6.67 -1.97
C GLU A 30 -9.97 5.54 -1.80
N LYS A 31 -10.30 4.53 -1.00
CA LYS A 31 -9.46 3.32 -0.85
C LYS A 31 -9.29 2.59 -2.17
N LEU A 32 -10.38 2.41 -2.93
CA LEU A 32 -10.32 1.74 -4.23
C LEU A 32 -9.47 2.53 -5.22
N ASN A 33 -9.66 3.85 -5.31
CA ASN A 33 -8.86 4.70 -6.17
C ASN A 33 -7.38 4.65 -5.79
N LEU A 34 -7.05 4.74 -4.50
CA LEU A 34 -5.67 4.65 -4.01
C LEU A 34 -5.08 3.26 -4.27
N ALA A 35 -5.84 2.18 -4.08
CA ALA A 35 -5.39 0.82 -4.38
C ALA A 35 -4.97 0.67 -5.85
N LEU A 36 -5.77 1.21 -6.77
CA LEU A 36 -5.44 1.20 -8.21
C LEU A 36 -4.19 2.05 -8.52
N GLN A 37 -3.96 3.14 -7.77
CA GLN A 37 -2.74 3.93 -7.91
C GLN A 37 -1.50 3.27 -7.27
N LEU A 38 -1.67 2.43 -6.25
CA LEU A 38 -0.55 1.67 -5.68
C LEU A 38 -0.16 0.51 -6.59
N GLU A 39 -1.13 -0.17 -7.21
CA GLU A 39 -0.90 -1.27 -8.15
C GLU A 39 -0.03 -0.88 -9.35
N ILE A 40 -0.15 0.36 -9.85
CA ILE A 40 0.66 0.82 -11.00
C ILE A 40 2.14 1.03 -10.65
N LEU A 41 2.53 1.00 -9.37
CA LEU A 41 3.91 1.24 -8.93
C LEU A 41 4.80 -0.03 -9.04
N GLY A 42 4.22 -1.20 -9.29
CA GLY A 42 4.91 -2.47 -9.53
C GLY A 42 4.79 -3.47 -8.38
#